data_AF-A0A843ECP5-F1
#
_entry.id   AF-A0A843ECP5-F1
#
_cell.length_a   1.000
_cell.length_b   1.000
_cell.length_c   1.000
_cell.angle_alpha   90.00
_cell.angle_beta   90.00
_cell.angle_gamma   90.00
#
_symmetry.space_group_name_H-M   'P 1'
#
loop_
_entity.id
_entity.type
_entity.pdbx_description
1 polymer ?
#
loop_
_entity_poly.entity_id
_entity_poly.type
_entity_poly.pdbx_seq_one_letter_code
_entity_poly.pdbx_strand_id
1 'polypeptide(L)' 'MCPEVSDHDHCRYCGDCVPSDQAYCSVECYYKDQAVIRKEKYKDLFWSAAALIGVAVILALGLIF' A
#
# COMPACT_ATOMS: atom_id res chain seq x y z
N MET A 1 -4.69 -7.15 25.22
CA MET A 1 -3.47 -6.95 26.02
C MET A 1 -2.49 -8.05 25.63
N CYS A 2 -1.44 -7.73 24.87
CA CYS A 2 -0.39 -8.71 24.56
C CYS A 2 0.43 -9.02 25.82
N PRO A 3 0.97 -10.24 25.96
CA PRO A 3 1.77 -10.61 27.13
C PRO A 3 3.04 -9.74 27.19
N GLU A 4 3.42 -9.33 28.39
CA GLU A 4 4.51 -8.38 28.71
C GLU A 4 5.93 -8.93 28.43
N VAL A 5 6.04 -10.01 27.65
CA VAL A 5 7.30 -10.53 27.14
C VAL A 5 7.68 -9.73 25.90
N SER A 6 8.80 -9.03 26.00
CA SER A 6 9.31 -7.96 25.13
C SER A 6 9.63 -8.35 23.68
N ASP A 7 9.21 -9.52 23.21
CA ASP A 7 9.59 -10.10 21.92
C ASP A 7 8.37 -10.63 21.16
N HIS A 8 7.38 -9.75 20.97
CA HIS A 8 6.24 -10.00 20.10
C HIS A 8 6.03 -8.79 19.19
N ASP A 9 5.69 -9.06 17.94
CA ASP A 9 5.25 -8.05 17.01
C ASP A 9 3.71 -8.01 16.95
N HIS A 10 3.19 -7.01 16.25
CA HIS A 10 1.76 -6.91 15.98
C HIS A 10 1.52 -7.19 14.50
N CYS A 11 0.47 -7.95 14.19
CA CYS A 11 0.05 -8.22 12.82
C CYS A 11 -0.21 -6.89 12.11
N ARG A 12 0.45 -6.68 10.96
CA ARG A 12 0.35 -5.42 10.20
C ARG A 12 -1.06 -5.08 9.73
N TYR A 13 -1.94 -6.08 9.64
CA TYR A 13 -3.31 -5.92 9.16
C TYR A 13 -4.34 -5.74 10.29
N CYS A 14 -4.40 -6.65 11.26
CA CYS A 14 -5.42 -6.65 12.32
C CYS A 14 -4.93 -6.14 13.68
N GLY A 15 -3.62 -6.05 13.89
CA GLY A 15 -3.02 -5.64 15.16
C GLY A 15 -2.99 -6.71 16.24
N ASP A 16 -3.31 -7.98 15.93
CA ASP A 16 -3.18 -9.08 16.89
C ASP A 16 -1.70 -9.38 17.19
N CYS A 17 -1.42 -9.88 18.40
CA CYS A 17 -0.08 -10.28 18.82
C CYS A 17 0.42 -11.45 17.95
N VAL A 18 1.62 -11.30 17.39
CA VAL A 18 2.32 -12.31 16.60
C VAL A 18 3.72 -12.51 17.16
N PRO A 19 4.30 -13.71 17.04
CA PRO A 19 5.71 -13.91 17.38
C PRO A 19 6.59 -12.98 16.52
N SER A 20 7.72 -12.50 17.06
CA SER A 20 8.60 -11.54 16.36
C SER A 20 9.20 -12.07 15.05
N ASP A 21 9.09 -13.38 14.80
CA ASP A 21 9.49 -13.99 13.52
C ASP A 21 8.43 -13.85 12.41
N GLN A 22 7.22 -13.38 12.73
CA GLN A 22 6.08 -13.33 11.82
C GLN A 22 5.45 -11.94 11.76
N ALA A 23 5.23 -11.45 10.53
CA ALA A 23 4.60 -10.15 10.30
C ALA A 23 3.05 -10.18 10.30
N TYR A 24 2.44 -11.38 10.25
CA TYR A 24 0.99 -11.55 10.09
C TYR A 24 0.50 -12.73 10.93
N CYS A 25 -0.68 -12.59 11.56
CA CYS A 25 -1.27 -13.63 12.41
C CYS A 25 -1.86 -14.80 11.61
N SER A 26 -2.13 -14.59 10.32
CA SER A 26 -2.70 -15.59 9.43
C SER A 26 -2.40 -15.27 7.98
N VAL A 27 -2.47 -16.30 7.14
CA VAL A 27 -2.38 -16.18 5.68
C VAL A 27 -3.48 -15.27 5.12
N GLU A 28 -4.66 -15.25 5.74
CA GLU A 28 -5.76 -14.37 5.33
C GLU A 28 -5.41 -12.90 5.53
N CYS A 29 -4.79 -12.54 6.66
CA CYS A 29 -4.32 -11.19 6.93
C CYS A 29 -3.23 -10.75 5.95
N TYR A 30 -2.32 -11.66 5.59
CA TYR A 30 -1.33 -11.41 4.54
C TYR A 30 -1.98 -11.04 3.20
N TYR A 31 -2.95 -11.84 2.73
CA TYR A 31 -3.60 -11.57 1.44
C TYR A 31 -4.47 -10.30 1.46
N LYS A 32 -5.14 -9.99 2.59
CA LYS A 32 -5.92 -8.75 2.72
C LYS A 32 -5.02 -7.52 2.67
N ASP A 33 -3.91 -7.54 3.39
CA ASP A 33 -2.92 -6.46 3.38
C ASP A 33 -2.33 -6.25 1.97
N GLN A 34 -1.92 -7.35 1.31
CA GLN A 34 -1.44 -7.32 -0.07
C GLN A 34 -2.49 -6.77 -1.06
N ALA A 35 -3.77 -7.07 -0.84
CA ALA A 35 -4.85 -6.54 -1.68
C ALA A 35 -5.04 -5.02 -1.50
N VAL A 36 -4.89 -4.52 -0.27
CA VAL A 36 -4.94 -3.08 0.02
C VAL A 36 -3.73 -2.37 -0.61
N ILE A 37 -2.51 -2.85 -0.34
CA ILE A 37 -1.29 -2.30 -0.91
C ILE A 37 -1.36 -2.26 -2.43
N ARG A 38 -1.81 -3.36 -3.05
CA ARG A 38 -1.95 -3.43 -4.51
C ARG A 38 -2.93 -2.39 -5.04
N LYS A 39 -4.08 -2.18 -4.38
CA LYS A 39 -5.06 -1.15 -4.78
C LYS A 39 -4.45 0.25 -4.67
N GLU A 40 -3.69 0.53 -3.63
CA GLU A 40 -3.01 1.82 -3.47
C GLU A 40 -1.97 2.04 -4.57
N LYS A 41 -1.15 1.02 -4.87
CA LYS A 41 -0.17 1.10 -5.97
C LYS A 41 -0.82 1.36 -7.33
N TYR A 42 -1.96 0.74 -7.62
CA TYR A 42 -2.70 1.02 -8.85
C TYR A 42 -3.26 2.44 -8.90
N LYS A 43 -3.75 2.95 -7.77
CA LYS A 43 -4.25 4.32 -7.65
C LYS A 43 -3.12 5.33 -7.87
N ASP A 44 -1.96 5.12 -7.27
CA ASP A 44 -0.79 5.98 -7.43
C ASP A 44 -0.28 5.96 -8.88
N LEU A 45 -0.25 4.78 -9.51
CA LEU A 45 0.09 4.65 -10.93
C LEU A 45 -0.90 5.41 -11.83
N PHE A 46 -2.20 5.32 -11.54
CA PHE A 46 -3.22 6.04 -12.30
C PHE A 46 -3.05 7.56 -12.18
N TRP A 47 -2.84 8.07 -10.96
CA TRP A 47 -2.63 9.50 -10.74
C TRP A 47 -1.36 10.02 -11.40
N SER A 48 -0.27 9.27 -11.31
CA SER A 48 0.99 9.64 -11.98
C SER A 48 0.85 9.63 -13.50
N ALA A 49 0.17 8.64 -14.08
CA ALA A 49 -0.12 8.60 -15.51
C ALA A 49 -1.01 9.78 -15.95
N ALA A 50 -2.06 10.10 -15.19
CA ALA A 50 -2.95 11.23 -15.47
C ALA A 50 -2.20 12.57 -15.45
N ALA A 51 -1.28 12.76 -14.50
CA ALA A 51 -0.45 13.96 -14.41
C ALA A 51 0.45 14.12 -15.65
N LEU A 52 1.09 13.03 -16.10
CA LEU A 52 1.94 13.05 -17.30
C LEU A 52 1.14 13.37 -18.56
N ILE A 53 -0.05 12.78 -18.72
CA ILE A 53 -0.94 13.07 -19.85
C ILE A 53 -1.38 14.54 -19.81
N GLY A 54 -1.73 15.07 -18.64
CA GLY A 54 -2.09 16.48 -18.49
C GLY A 54 -0.99 17.43 -18.96
N VAL A 55 0.26 17.19 -18.56
CA VAL A 55 1.41 17.98 -19.02
C VAL A 55 1.61 17.84 -20.53
N ALA A 56 1.51 16.63 -21.07
CA ALA A 56 1.66 16.39 -22.51
C ALA A 56 0.59 17.13 -23.34
N VAL A 57 -0.66 17.17 -22.87
CA VAL A 57 -1.75 17.90 -23.53
C VAL A 57 -1.51 19.41 -23.51
N ILE A 58 -1.09 19.97 -22.38
CA ILE A 58 -0.77 21.41 -22.28
C ILE A 58 0.37 21.78 -23.22
N LEU A 59 1.44 20.97 -23.26
CA LEU A 59 2.56 21.19 -24.18
C LEU A 59 2.13 21.06 -25.65
N ALA A 60 1.31 20.05 -25.99
CA ALA A 60 0.81 19.89 -27.34
C ALA A 60 -0.06 21.08 -27.78
N LEU A 61 -0.99 21.53 -26.92
CA LEU A 61 -1.82 22.70 -27.21
C LEU A 61 -0.99 23.98 -27.31
N GLY A 62 0.01 24.17 -26.44
CA GLY A 62 0.91 25.32 -26.48
C GLY A 62 1.93 25.29 -27.61
N LEU A 63 2.17 24.14 -28.25
CA LEU A 63 2.98 24.03 -29.47
C LEU A 63 2.16 24.21 -30.75
N ILE A 64 0.85 23.98 -30.68
CA ILE A 64 -0.08 24.11 -31.81
C ILE A 64 -0.55 25.57 -31.98
N PHE A 65 -0.60 26.34 -30.90
CA PHE A 65 -0.95 27.76 -30.87
C PHE A 65 0.29 28.66 -30.99
#